data_AF-A0A919R2N3-F1
#
_entry.id   AF-A0A919R2N3-F1
#
_cell.length_a   1.000
_cell.length_b   1.000
_cell.length_c   1.000
_cell.angle_alpha   90.00
_cell.angle_beta   90.00
_cell.angle_gamma   90.00
#
_symmetry.space_group_name_H-M   'P 1'
#
loop_
_entity.id
_entity.type
_entity.pdbx_description
1 polymer ?
#
loop_
_entity_poly.entity_id
_entity_poly.type
_entity_poly.pdbx_seq_one_letter_code
_entity_poly.pdbx_strand_id
1 'polypeptide(L)'
;MGAVMLDRMTLYPVADDVLFAPGGRVVIRTYGVASAASTEDDGAGPVSYRTWVTGVRDQPRYWRWHHFEDARHGHRKVLEWLTGRGPQPQPPAAVAG
;
A
#
# COMPACT_ATOMS: atom_id res chain seq x y z
N MET A 1 -3.60 5.42 -28.49
CA MET A 1 -3.52 6.09 -27.18
C MET A 1 -3.43 5.02 -26.11
N GLY A 2 -2.22 4.72 -25.63
CA GLY A 2 -2.03 3.62 -24.68
C GLY A 2 -0.58 3.52 -24.25
N ALA A 3 -0.23 4.24 -23.18
CA ALA A 3 0.91 4.00 -22.30
C ALA A 3 0.92 5.06 -21.20
N VAL A 4 0.07 4.92 -20.18
CA VAL A 4 0.19 5.73 -18.93
C VAL A 4 0.29 4.84 -17.69
N MET A 5 0.22 3.50 -17.83
CA MET A 5 0.03 2.63 -16.67
C MET A 5 1.30 2.08 -16.03
N LEU A 6 2.50 2.36 -16.56
CA LEU A 6 3.76 1.76 -16.09
C LEU A 6 4.72 2.71 -15.37
N ASP A 7 4.27 3.83 -14.83
CA ASP A 7 5.17 4.74 -14.08
C ASP A 7 5.26 4.42 -12.58
N ARG A 8 5.15 3.16 -12.16
CA ARG A 8 5.26 2.81 -10.74
C ARG A 8 6.10 1.57 -10.56
N MET A 9 7.26 1.78 -9.94
CA MET A 9 8.18 0.71 -9.58
C MET A 9 7.98 0.38 -8.10
N THR A 10 7.61 -0.87 -7.81
CA THR A 10 7.62 -1.40 -6.44
C THR A 10 9.06 -1.64 -6.04
N LEU A 11 9.56 -0.88 -5.07
CA LEU A 11 10.98 -0.85 -4.76
C LEU A 11 11.37 -1.96 -3.78
N TYR A 12 10.72 -2.02 -2.60
CA TYR A 12 11.10 -2.97 -1.53
C TYR A 12 9.90 -3.38 -0.66
N PRO A 13 9.83 -4.65 -0.22
CA PRO A 13 8.87 -5.08 0.79
C PRO A 13 9.27 -4.49 2.15
N VAL A 14 8.30 -3.85 2.82
CA VAL A 14 8.47 -3.33 4.19
C VAL A 14 7.98 -4.34 5.20
N ALA A 15 6.83 -4.95 4.94
CA ALA A 15 6.21 -5.97 5.78
C ALA A 15 5.16 -6.76 4.97
N ASP A 16 5.02 -8.05 5.23
CA ASP A 16 4.00 -8.95 4.67
C ASP A 16 3.48 -9.82 5.81
N ASP A 17 2.17 -9.80 6.01
CA ASP A 17 1.48 -10.57 7.03
C ASP A 17 0.28 -11.31 6.43
N VAL A 18 0.03 -12.51 6.95
CA VAL A 18 -1.04 -13.38 6.50
C VAL A 18 -1.83 -13.85 7.71
N LEU A 19 -3.12 -13.56 7.72
CA LEU A 19 -4.03 -13.99 8.78
C LEU A 19 -5.03 -15.01 8.23
N PHE A 20 -5.31 -16.02 9.03
CA PHE A 20 -6.33 -17.02 8.75
C PHE A 20 -7.56 -16.75 9.63
N ALA A 21 -8.68 -16.49 8.99
CA ALA A 21 -9.98 -16.30 9.63
C ALA A 21 -10.96 -17.38 9.17
N PRO A 22 -12.06 -17.63 9.91
CA PRO A 22 -13.07 -18.62 9.51
C PRO A 22 -13.66 -18.41 8.10
N GLY A 23 -13.56 -17.19 7.55
CA GLY A 23 -14.00 -16.84 6.18
C GLY A 23 -12.90 -16.89 5.10
N GLY A 24 -11.68 -17.31 5.44
CA GLY A 24 -10.56 -17.42 4.50
C GLY A 24 -9.30 -16.68 4.94
N ARG A 25 -8.46 -16.37 3.96
CA ARG A 25 -7.13 -15.76 4.17
C ARG A 25 -7.19 -14.26 3.95
N VAL A 26 -6.71 -13.50 4.92
CA VAL A 26 -6.42 -12.07 4.81
C VAL A 26 -4.94 -11.87 4.57
N VAL A 27 -4.58 -11.09 3.55
CA VAL A 27 -3.18 -10.77 3.24
C VAL A 27 -2.98 -9.26 3.38
N ILE A 28 -1.99 -8.86 4.16
CA ILE A 28 -1.58 -7.49 4.39
C ILE A 28 -0.17 -7.30 3.86
N ARG A 29 0.01 -6.35 2.93
CA ARG A 29 1.30 -6.06 2.30
C ARG A 29 1.64 -4.59 2.40
N THR A 30 2.80 -4.27 2.93
CA THR A 30 3.37 -2.92 2.88
C THR A 30 4.61 -2.90 2.00
N TYR A 31 4.67 -1.97 1.06
CA TYR A 31 5.79 -1.83 0.14
C TYR A 31 6.07 -0.36 -0.21
N GLY A 32 7.32 -0.07 -0.55
CA GLY A 32 7.72 1.21 -1.14
C GLY A 32 7.36 1.26 -2.64
N VAL A 33 6.91 2.43 -3.10
CA VAL A 33 6.59 2.73 -4.49
C VAL A 33 7.33 4.02 -4.87
N ALA A 34 8.09 3.97 -5.95
CA ALA A 34 8.62 5.17 -6.60
C ALA A 34 7.97 5.40 -7.96
N SER A 35 7.96 6.68 -8.39
CA SER A 35 7.62 7.03 -9.77
C SER A 35 8.76 6.63 -10.68
N ALA A 36 8.44 5.96 -11.78
CA ALA A 36 9.43 5.59 -12.79
C ALA A 36 9.89 6.80 -13.63
N ALA A 37 9.18 7.94 -13.56
CA ALA A 37 9.48 9.18 -14.26
C ALA A 37 10.64 9.98 -13.64
N SER A 38 11.34 9.42 -12.65
CA SER A 38 12.52 10.05 -12.04
C SER A 38 13.71 9.82 -12.98
N THR A 39 13.88 10.68 -13.98
CA THR A 39 15.09 10.73 -14.80
C THR A 39 16.31 10.91 -13.90
N GLU A 40 17.36 10.13 -14.18
CA GLU A 40 18.52 9.82 -13.33
C GLU A 40 19.42 11.02 -12.92
N ASP A 41 18.99 12.27 -13.14
CA ASP A 41 19.81 13.48 -12.96
C ASP A 41 19.39 14.37 -11.77
N ASP A 42 18.21 14.14 -11.18
CA ASP A 42 17.79 14.82 -9.94
C ASP A 42 17.23 13.77 -8.99
N GLY A 43 17.70 13.77 -7.73
CA GLY A 43 17.64 12.65 -6.79
C GLY A 43 16.33 11.85 -6.79
N ALA A 44 16.46 10.53 -6.66
CA ALA A 44 15.38 9.54 -6.64
C ALA A 44 14.03 10.11 -6.21
N GLY A 45 13.05 10.14 -7.12
CA GLY A 45 11.74 10.73 -6.86
C GLY A 45 11.11 10.20 -5.56
N PRO A 46 10.30 11.00 -4.86
CA PRO A 46 9.90 10.73 -3.49
C PRO A 46 9.22 9.36 -3.36
N VAL A 47 9.87 8.44 -2.64
CA VAL A 47 9.32 7.11 -2.35
C VAL A 47 8.09 7.27 -1.47
N SER A 48 6.95 6.78 -1.94
CA SER A 48 5.73 6.67 -1.15
C SER A 48 5.51 5.22 -0.76
N TYR A 49 5.08 4.96 0.47
CA TYR A 49 4.81 3.61 0.93
C TYR A 49 3.32 3.34 0.90
N ARG A 50 2.93 2.10 0.61
CA ARG A 50 1.52 1.71 0.57
C ARG A 50 1.30 0.41 1.32
N THR A 51 0.24 0.35 2.11
CA THR A 51 -0.26 -0.89 2.71
C THR A 51 -1.52 -1.32 1.98
N TRP A 52 -1.61 -2.60 1.62
CA TRP A 52 -2.70 -3.20 0.86
C TRP A 52 -3.23 -4.39 1.64
N VAL A 53 -4.54 -4.42 1.83
CA VAL A 53 -5.23 -5.48 2.54
C VAL A 53 -6.22 -6.14 1.58
N THR A 54 -6.08 -7.45 1.42
CA THR A 54 -6.92 -8.28 0.54
C THR A 54 -7.52 -9.46 1.32
N GLY A 55 -8.60 -10.06 0.80
CA GLY A 55 -9.31 -11.14 1.48
C GLY A 55 -10.21 -10.67 2.64
N VAL A 56 -10.47 -9.37 2.72
CA VAL A 56 -11.36 -8.75 3.72
C VAL A 56 -12.50 -8.08 2.99
N ARG A 57 -13.75 -8.50 3.26
CA ARG A 57 -14.96 -7.99 2.58
C ARG A 57 -14.83 -8.12 1.05
N ASP A 58 -15.57 -7.30 0.29
CA ASP A 58 -15.70 -7.41 -1.17
C ASP A 58 -14.58 -6.74 -1.98
N GLN A 59 -13.82 -5.80 -1.40
CA GLN A 59 -12.87 -4.97 -2.14
C GLN A 59 -11.59 -4.73 -1.34
N PRO A 60 -10.42 -4.64 -2.02
CA PRO A 60 -9.17 -4.33 -1.35
C PRO A 60 -9.23 -3.00 -0.62
N ARG A 61 -8.45 -2.88 0.45
CA ARG A 61 -8.29 -1.65 1.24
C ARG A 61 -6.84 -1.22 1.24
N TYR A 62 -6.62 0.08 1.24
CA TYR A 62 -5.26 0.60 1.13
C TYR A 62 -5.03 1.86 1.96
N TRP A 63 -3.76 2.03 2.30
CA TRP A 63 -3.21 3.17 3.04
C TRP A 63 -1.97 3.66 2.32
N ARG A 64 -1.65 4.94 2.50
CA ARG A 64 -0.42 5.56 2.01
C ARG A 64 0.34 6.17 3.18
N TRP A 65 1.66 6.02 3.14
CA TRP A 65 2.59 6.59 4.10
C TRP A 65 3.70 7.34 3.36
N HIS A 66 4.20 8.41 3.97
CA HIS A 66 5.23 9.25 3.37
C HIS A 66 6.64 8.80 3.73
N HIS A 67 6.81 8.17 4.90
CA HIS A 67 8.10 7.72 5.40
C HIS A 67 8.12 6.21 5.67
N PHE A 68 9.32 5.63 5.66
CA PHE A 68 9.51 4.19 5.91
C PHE A 68 9.04 3.80 7.31
N GLU A 69 9.38 4.59 8.33
CA GLU A 69 9.00 4.32 9.72
C GLU A 69 7.48 4.37 9.91
N ASP A 70 6.82 5.36 9.30
CA ASP A 70 5.36 5.45 9.26
C ASP A 70 4.74 4.22 8.58
N ALA A 71 5.35 3.72 7.52
CA ALA A 71 4.87 2.53 6.82
C ALA A 71 4.99 1.27 7.68
N ARG A 72 6.11 1.13 8.39
CA ARG A 72 6.36 0.00 9.29
C ARG A 72 5.42 0.02 10.50
N HIS A 73 5.26 1.18 11.12
CA HIS A 73 4.34 1.34 12.26
C HIS A 73 2.88 1.28 11.82
N GLY A 74 2.57 1.90 10.69
CA GLY A 74 1.27 1.89 10.02
C GLY A 74 0.81 0.48 9.67
N HIS A 75 1.72 -0.41 9.23
CA HIS A 75 1.39 -1.83 8.99
C HIS A 75 0.80 -2.48 10.24
N ARG A 76 1.41 -2.30 11.42
CA ARG A 76 0.90 -2.85 12.68
C ARG A 76 -0.46 -2.26 13.04
N LYS A 77 -0.65 -0.96 12.85
CA LYS A 77 -1.96 -0.29 13.05
C LYS A 77 -3.03 -0.78 12.08
N VAL A 78 -2.68 -1.17 10.86
CA VAL A 78 -3.61 -1.77 9.90
C VAL A 78 -4.07 -3.17 10.35
N LEU A 79 -3.23 -3.93 11.04
CA LEU A 79 -3.67 -5.17 11.67
C LEU A 79 -4.73 -4.91 12.74
N GLU A 80 -4.59 -3.83 13.52
CA GLU A 80 -5.60 -3.42 14.51
C GLU A 80 -6.94 -3.06 13.84
N TRP A 81 -6.90 -2.49 12.62
CA TRP A 81 -8.10 -2.17 11.82
C TRP A 81 -8.96 -3.38 11.50
N LEU A 82 -8.35 -4.55 11.31
CA LEU A 82 -9.08 -5.80 11.10
C LEU A 82 -9.92 -6.19 12.32
N THR A 83 -9.56 -5.71 13.51
CA THR A 83 -10.28 -5.94 14.77
C THR A 83 -11.14 -4.76 15.21
N GLY A 84 -11.31 -3.74 14.35
CA GLY A 84 -12.17 -2.58 14.60
C GLY A 84 -11.50 -1.41 15.31
N ARG A 85 -10.16 -1.38 15.43
CA ARG A 85 -9.37 -0.27 16.00
C ARG A 85 -8.42 0.31 14.98
N GLY A 86 -7.82 1.50 15.16
CA GLY A 86 -6.80 1.99 14.23
C GLY A 86 -7.34 2.72 12.98
N PRO A 87 -6.49 3.00 11.98
CA PRO A 87 -6.73 4.00 10.95
C PRO A 87 -7.72 3.52 9.87
N GLN A 88 -8.61 4.41 9.45
CA GLN A 88 -9.52 4.12 8.33
C GLN A 88 -8.75 4.04 7.00
N PRO A 89 -9.14 3.12 6.09
CA PRO A 89 -8.55 3.04 4.77
C PRO A 89 -8.87 4.28 3.95
N GLN A 90 -7.96 4.63 3.03
CA GLN A 90 -8.21 5.69 2.08
C GLN A 90 -9.24 5.21 1.04
N PRO A 91 -10.17 6.07 0.60
CA PRO A 91 -11.11 5.73 -0.47
C PRO A 91 -10.33 5.49 -1.75
N PRO A 92 -10.63 4.46 -2.58
CA PRO A 92 -9.88 4.16 -3.82
C PRO A 92 -9.57 5.44 -4.59
N ALA A 93 -8.28 5.66 -4.88
CA ALA A 93 -7.86 6.80 -5.67
C ALA A 93 -8.67 6.71 -6.96
N ALA A 94 -9.56 7.69 -7.18
CA ALA A 94 -10.38 7.71 -8.36
C ALA A 94 -9.44 7.60 -9.55
N VAL A 95 -9.64 6.57 -10.37
CA VAL A 95 -9.08 6.58 -11.72
C VAL A 95 -9.78 7.74 -12.42
N ALA A 96 -9.12 8.90 -12.45
CA ALA A 96 -9.54 9.97 -13.33
C ALA A 96 -9.46 9.39 -14.75
N GLY A 97 -10.64 9.25 -15.37
CA GLY A 97 -10.80 8.74 -16.73
C GLY A 97 -10.22 9.69 -17.78
#